data_AF-A0A2R6FWV5-F1
#
_entry.id   AF-A0A2R6FWV5-F1
#
_cell.length_a   1.000
_cell.length_b   1.000
_cell.length_c   1.000
_cell.angle_alpha   90.00
_cell.angle_beta   90.00
_cell.angle_gamma   90.00
#
_symmetry.space_group_name_H-M   'P 1'
#
loop_
_entity.id
_entity.type
_entity.pdbx_description
1 polymer ?
#
loop_
_entity_poly.entity_id
_entity_poly.type
_entity_poly.pdbx_seq_one_letter_code
_entity_poly.pdbx_strand_id
1 'polypeptide(L)'
;QWQLVDLSRGMLYLSVPALAITSALAMFLAPTSFPGTFLGIGNLVWISSAGMAAGAMPFLFLTSFILRMVTITKRTLAVGPFILRSADRSGDIEWE
;
A
#
# COMPACT_ATOMS: atom_id res chain seq x y z
N GLN A 1 9.51 -10.25 -7.90
CA GLN A 1 9.59 -11.18 -6.75
C GLN A 1 10.11 -10.45 -5.50
N TRP A 2 11.27 -9.79 -5.54
CA TRP A 2 11.83 -9.06 -4.37
C TRP A 2 10.93 -7.95 -3.78
N GLN A 3 10.23 -7.17 -4.61
CA GLN A 3 9.38 -6.07 -4.14
C GLN A 3 8.20 -6.50 -3.26
N LEU A 4 7.70 -7.73 -3.41
CA LEU A 4 6.57 -8.22 -2.61
C LEU A 4 7.02 -8.63 -1.21
N VAL A 5 8.22 -9.20 -1.11
CA VAL A 5 8.86 -9.56 0.16
C VAL A 5 9.28 -8.31 0.93
N ASP A 6 9.80 -7.30 0.23
CA ASP A 6 10.15 -6.02 0.85
C ASP A 6 8.91 -5.27 1.32
N LEU A 7 7.79 -5.35 0.59
CA LEU A 7 6.50 -4.84 1.06
C LEU A 7 6.08 -5.53 2.34
N SER A 8 6.04 -6.87 2.37
CA SER A 8 5.56 -7.59 3.55
C SER A 8 6.45 -7.31 4.77
N ARG A 9 7.77 -7.20 4.57
CA ARG A 9 8.71 -6.77 5.62
C ARG A 9 8.44 -5.33 6.07
N GLY A 10 8.29 -4.39 5.14
CA GLY A 10 8.00 -3.00 5.45
C GLY A 10 6.69 -2.84 6.22
N MET A 11 5.64 -3.55 5.80
CA MET A 11 4.36 -3.58 6.49
C MET A 11 4.46 -4.19 7.89
N LEU A 12 5.19 -5.29 8.07
CA LEU A 12 5.40 -5.89 9.38
C LEU A 12 6.16 -4.93 10.32
N TYR A 13 7.21 -4.28 9.83
CA TYR A 13 7.97 -3.30 10.60
C TYR A 13 7.17 -2.05 10.96
N LEU A 14 6.18 -1.66 10.13
CA LEU A 14 5.33 -0.51 10.39
C LEU A 14 4.12 -0.86 11.27
N SER A 15 3.60 -2.08 11.14
CA SER A 15 2.40 -2.53 11.87
C SER A 15 2.67 -2.70 13.36
N VAL A 16 3.82 -3.23 13.75
CA VAL A 16 4.18 -3.41 15.17
C VAL A 16 4.21 -2.08 15.94
N PRO A 17 4.95 -1.03 15.52
CA PRO A 17 4.95 0.25 16.21
C PRO A 17 3.60 0.98 16.08
N ALA A 18 2.90 0.87 14.95
CA ALA A 18 1.57 1.46 14.80
C ALA A 18 0.56 0.86 15.78
N LEU A 19 0.59 -0.46 15.96
CA LEU A 19 -0.26 -1.15 16.94
C LEU A 19 0.11 -0.75 18.36
N ALA A 20 1.41 -0.69 18.68
CA ALA A 20 1.88 -0.26 20.00
C ALA A 20 1.40 1.16 20.33
N ILE A 21 1.56 2.12 19.41
CA ILE A 21 1.10 3.51 19.57
C ILE A 21 -0.41 3.56 19.79
N THR A 22 -1.18 2.84 18.96
CA THR A 22 -2.65 2.85 19.03
C THR A 22 -3.13 2.23 20.34
N SER A 23 -2.52 1.13 20.79
CA SER A 23 -2.84 0.50 22.08
C SER A 23 -2.47 1.39 23.26
N ALA A 24 -1.32 2.07 23.22
CA ALA A 24 -0.90 2.98 24.27
C ALA A 24 -1.86 4.17 24.39
N LEU A 25 -2.30 4.73 23.26
CA LEU A 25 -3.29 5.80 23.26
C LEU A 25 -4.64 5.31 23.78
N ALA A 26 -5.09 4.12 23.38
CA ALA A 26 -6.35 3.57 23.86
C ALA A 26 -6.35 3.29 25.38
N MET A 27 -5.21 2.86 25.95
CA MET A 27 -5.12 2.52 27.37
C MET A 27 -4.75 3.69 28.28
N PHE A 28 -3.92 4.64 27.82
CA PHE A 28 -3.33 5.66 28.68
C PHE A 28 -3.76 7.10 28.37
N LEU A 29 -4.42 7.36 27.25
CA LEU A 29 -4.87 8.71 26.91
C LEU A 29 -6.14 9.05 27.69
N ALA A 30 -6.00 9.89 28.72
CA ALA A 30 -7.11 10.47 29.45
C ALA A 30 -7.32 11.94 29.05
N PRO A 31 -8.53 12.50 29.21
CA PRO A 31 -8.83 13.92 28.95
C PRO A 31 -7.90 14.89 29.70
N THR A 32 -7.36 14.45 30.83
CA THR A 32 -6.47 15.23 31.71
C THR A 32 -4.99 14.94 31.50
N SER A 33 -4.61 14.02 30.61
CA SER A 33 -3.20 13.61 30.45
C SER A 33 -2.32 14.71 29.87
N PHE A 34 -2.87 15.56 29.01
CA PHE A 34 -2.14 16.65 28.36
C PHE A 34 -2.91 17.96 28.46
N PRO A 35 -2.92 18.60 29.65
CA PRO A 35 -3.56 19.89 29.82
C PRO A 35 -2.81 20.97 29.03
N GLY A 36 -3.55 21.91 28.47
CA GLY A 36 -3.01 23.04 27.72
C GLY A 36 -3.46 23.09 26.26
N THR A 37 -3.14 24.21 25.62
CA THR A 37 -3.46 24.49 24.23
C THR A 37 -2.18 24.84 23.47
N PHE A 38 -2.08 24.32 22.25
CA PHE A 38 -1.02 24.62 21.31
C PHE A 38 -1.65 25.15 20.03
N LEU A 39 -1.21 26.34 19.60
CA LEU A 39 -1.78 27.04 18.44
C LEU A 39 -3.29 27.31 18.56
N GLY A 40 -3.80 27.48 19.79
CA GLY A 40 -5.23 27.68 20.05
C GLY A 40 -6.08 26.40 19.99
N ILE A 41 -5.46 25.25 19.71
CA ILE A 41 -6.11 23.93 19.69
C ILE A 41 -5.64 23.14 20.92
N GLY A 42 -6.52 22.35 21.54
CA GLY A 42 -6.13 21.52 22.69
C GLY A 42 -5.05 20.51 22.32
N ASN A 43 -4.01 20.35 23.16
CA ASN A 43 -2.92 19.40 22.93
C ASN A 43 -3.42 17.96 22.73
N LEU A 44 -4.53 17.63 23.38
CA LEU A 44 -5.18 16.34 23.26
C LEU A 44 -5.70 16.06 21.84
N VAL A 45 -6.15 17.09 21.13
CA VAL A 45 -6.60 16.97 19.73
C VAL A 45 -5.41 16.65 18.83
N TRP A 46 -4.27 17.30 19.05
CA TRP A 46 -3.04 17.01 18.32
C TRP A 46 -2.56 15.58 18.52
N ILE A 47 -2.49 15.13 19.78
CA ILE A 47 -2.00 13.79 20.13
C ILE A 47 -2.94 12.70 19.61
N SER A 48 -4.25 12.85 19.79
CA SER A 48 -5.22 11.89 19.27
C SER A 48 -5.20 11.82 17.74
N SER A 49 -5.10 12.96 17.05
CA SER A 49 -5.02 13.01 15.59
C SER A 49 -3.71 12.39 15.07
N ALA A 50 -2.57 12.72 15.68
CA ALA A 50 -1.27 12.16 15.33
C ALA A 50 -1.23 10.64 15.58
N GLY A 51 -1.82 10.22 16.69
CA GLY A 51 -1.98 8.81 17.05
C GLY A 51 -2.80 8.01 16.06
N MET A 52 -3.96 8.55 15.68
CA MET A 52 -4.84 7.97 14.66
C MET A 52 -4.11 7.87 13.31
N ALA A 53 -3.36 8.91 12.92
CA ALA A 53 -2.57 8.93 11.69
C ALA A 53 -1.45 7.88 11.72
N ALA A 54 -0.75 7.74 12.85
CA ALA A 54 0.27 6.70 13.05
C ALA A 54 -0.33 5.28 12.99
N GLY A 55 -1.48 5.06 13.62
CA GLY A 55 -2.21 3.80 13.57
C GLY A 55 -2.69 3.42 12.16
N ALA A 56 -3.01 4.41 11.32
CA ALA A 56 -3.45 4.19 9.95
C ALA A 56 -2.30 3.88 8.97
N MET A 57 -1.05 4.18 9.31
CA MET A 57 0.11 4.01 8.43
C MET A 57 0.24 2.63 7.75
N PRO A 58 0.14 1.48 8.46
CA PRO A 58 0.27 0.17 7.80
C PRO A 58 -0.79 -0.06 6.71
N PHE A 59 -2.01 0.43 6.91
CA PHE A 59 -3.09 0.34 5.92
C PHE A 59 -2.87 1.29 4.74
N LEU A 60 -2.37 2.50 5.00
CA LEU A 60 -2.02 3.46 3.94
C LEU A 60 -0.88 2.93 3.07
N PHE A 61 0.13 2.30 3.68
CA PHE A 61 1.24 1.69 2.97
C PHE A 61 0.78 0.55 2.06
N LEU A 62 -0.06 -0.35 2.59
CA LEU A 62 -0.71 -1.40 1.79
C LEU A 62 -1.50 -0.82 0.61
N THR A 63 -2.33 0.19 0.88
CA THR A 63 -3.18 0.83 -0.14
C THR A 63 -2.33 1.46 -1.25
N SER A 64 -1.29 2.22 -0.88
CA SER A 64 -0.35 2.83 -1.82
C SER A 64 0.33 1.77 -2.70
N PHE A 65 0.77 0.66 -2.09
CA PHE A 65 1.39 -0.43 -2.83
C PHE A 65 0.41 -1.09 -3.80
N ILE A 66 -0.81 -1.38 -3.38
CA ILE A 66 -1.84 -1.97 -4.24
C ILE A 66 -2.11 -1.03 -5.43
N LEU A 67 -2.32 0.26 -5.19
CA LEU A 67 -2.55 1.24 -6.26
C LEU A 67 -1.38 1.32 -7.26
N ARG A 68 -0.14 1.25 -6.76
CA ARG A 68 1.06 1.20 -7.60
C ARG A 68 1.09 -0.08 -8.45
N MET A 69 0.83 -1.24 -7.84
CA MET A 69 0.78 -2.51 -8.56
C MET A 69 -0.32 -2.53 -9.62
N VAL A 70 -1.52 -2.03 -9.30
CA VAL A 70 -2.63 -1.94 -10.27
C VAL A 70 -2.23 -1.04 -11.45
N THR A 71 -1.57 0.08 -11.20
CA THR A 71 -1.08 0.97 -12.26
C THR A 71 -0.06 0.27 -13.17
N ILE A 72 0.89 -0.48 -12.60
CA ILE A 72 1.88 -1.24 -13.36
C ILE A 72 1.21 -2.35 -14.17
N THR A 73 0.35 -3.13 -13.53
CA THR A 73 -0.33 -4.28 -14.13
C THR A 73 -1.32 -3.85 -15.22
N LYS A 74 -1.98 -2.69 -15.09
CA LYS A 74 -2.80 -2.12 -16.18
C LYS A 74 -2.01 -1.93 -17.48
N ARG A 75 -0.70 -1.67 -17.39
CA ARG A 75 0.17 -1.55 -18.57
C ARG A 75 0.55 -2.92 -19.18
N THR A 76 0.52 -4.00 -18.40
CA THR A 76 0.91 -5.35 -18.85
C THR A 76 -0.28 -6.23 -19.24
N LEU A 77 -1.47 -5.98 -18.69
CA LEU A 77 -2.68 -6.74 -18.98
C LEU A 77 -3.24 -6.50 -20.39
N ALA A 78 -2.73 -5.48 -21.10
CA ALA A 78 -3.07 -5.19 -22.50
C ALA A 78 -2.08 -5.78 -23.51
N VAL A 79 -0.96 -6.37 -23.08
CA VAL A 79 -0.02 -7.07 -23.98
C VAL A 79 -0.30 -8.56 -23.86
N GLY A 80 -1.41 -9.00 -24.45
CA GLY A 80 -1.54 -10.40 -24.84
C GLY A 80 -0.35 -10.77 -25.72
N PRO A 81 0.19 -12.00 -25.63
CA PRO A 81 1.25 -12.41 -26.54
C PRO A 81 0.65 -12.29 -27.94
N PHE A 82 1.19 -11.39 -28.77
CA PHE A 82 1.00 -11.49 -30.20
C PHE A 82 1.68 -12.80 -30.61
N ILE A 83 0.98 -13.91 -30.43
CA ILE A 83 1.29 -15.16 -31.09
C ILE A 83 0.87 -14.90 -32.53
N LEU A 84 1.76 -14.23 -33.26
CA LEU A 84 1.82 -14.38 -34.70
C LEU A 84 2.10 -15.86 -34.92
N ARG A 85 1.05 -16.65 -35.12
CA ARG A 85 1.19 -17.91 -35.85
C ARG A 85 1.71 -17.48 -37.21
N SER A 86 2.99 -17.68 -37.45
CA SER A 86 3.57 -17.59 -38.78
C SER A 86 2.61 -18.34 -39.70
N ALA A 87 2.05 -17.63 -40.67
CA ALA A 87 1.25 -18.24 -41.72
C ALA A 87 2.12 -19.35 -42.31
N ASP A 88 1.79 -20.60 -41.98
CA ASP A 88 2.36 -21.76 -42.64
C ASP A 88 1.68 -21.81 -44.01
N ARG A 89 2.15 -20.94 -44.89
CA ARG A 89 1.90 -20.98 -46.32
C ARG A 89 3.08 -21.74 -46.94
N SER A 90 3.20 -23.02 -46.59
CA SER A 90 3.66 -24.02 -47.55
C SER A 90 2.49 -24.22 -48.52
N GLY A 91 2.55 -23.72 -49.76
CA GLY A 91 3.52 -24.19 -50.72
C GLY A 91 2.94 -25.30 -51.61
N ASP A 92 1.63 -25.59 -51.58
CA ASP A 92 0.98 -26.39 -52.62
C ASP A 92 0.70 -25.51 -53.84
N ILE A 93 1.77 -25.23 -54.59
CA ILE A 93 1.70 -24.76 -55.96
C ILE A 93 1.99 -26.00 -56.81
N GLU A 94 0.93 -26.77 -57.09
CA GLU A 94 1.00 -27.85 -58.08
C GLU A 94 0.98 -27.19 -59.46
N TRP A 95 2.14 -27.13 -60.09
CA TRP A 95 2.28 -26.69 -61.47
C TRP A 95 2.01 -27.88 -62.39
N GLU A 96 0.94 -27.79 -63.17
CA GLU A 96 0.66 -28.66 -64.33
C GLU A 96 1.30 -28.07 -65.60
#